data_AF-A0A7X5L8Y4-F1
#
_entry.id   AF-A0A7X5L8Y4-F1
#
_cell.length_a   1.000
_cell.length_b   1.000
_cell.length_c   1.000
_cell.angle_alpha   90.00
_cell.angle_beta   90.00
_cell.angle_gamma   90.00
#
_symmetry.space_group_name_H-M   'P 1'
#
loop_
_entity.id
_entity.type
_entity.pdbx_description
1 polymer ?
#
loop_
_entity_poly.entity_id
_entity_poly.type
_entity_poly.pdbx_seq_one_letter_code
_entity_poly.pdbx_strand_id
1 'polypeptide(L)' 'MAPRKNKRSEASKAIAQAIIEQYQPASAEDMQDALRDIFGPMFEAMLQGEMNSHLGYNT' A
#
# COMPACT_ATOMS: atom_id res chain seq x y z
N MET A 1 0.88 17.12 -27.06
CA MET A 1 0.81 16.34 -25.80
C MET A 1 2.19 16.38 -25.16
N ALA A 2 2.34 16.98 -23.97
CA ALA A 2 3.63 16.99 -23.27
C ALA A 2 3.92 15.60 -22.67
N PRO A 3 5.17 15.08 -22.74
CA PRO A 3 5.49 13.79 -22.13
C PRO A 3 5.35 13.90 -20.62
N ARG A 4 4.43 13.11 -20.03
CA ARG A 4 4.33 12.95 -18.57
C ARG A 4 5.66 12.37 -18.09
N LYS A 5 6.48 13.18 -17.41
CA LYS A 5 7.68 12.71 -16.72
C LYS A 5 7.25 11.74 -15.62
N ASN A 6 7.29 10.44 -15.90
CA ASN A 6 7.17 9.36 -14.92
C ASN A 6 8.41 9.37 -14.00
N LYS A 7 8.56 10.40 -13.17
CA LYS A 7 9.51 10.37 -12.05
C LYS A 7 8.83 9.60 -10.92
N ARG A 8 8.91 8.26 -10.96
CA ARG A 8 8.77 7.49 -9.72
C ARG A 8 9.81 8.00 -8.76
N SER A 9 9.39 8.40 -7.55
CA SER A 9 10.32 8.89 -6.55
C SER A 9 11.26 7.75 -6.13
N GLU A 10 12.46 8.09 -5.65
CA GLU A 10 13.37 7.09 -5.09
C GLU A 10 12.72 6.32 -3.94
N ALA A 11 11.86 6.97 -3.15
CA ALA A 11 11.05 6.33 -2.12
C ALA A 11 10.12 5.24 -2.69
N SER A 12 9.42 5.52 -3.79
CA SER A 12 8.55 4.51 -4.43
C SER A 12 9.33 3.30 -4.94
N LYS A 13 10.56 3.51 -5.44
CA LYS A 13 11.44 2.41 -5.87
C LYS A 13 11.93 1.59 -4.69
N ALA A 14 12.33 2.25 -3.60
CA ALA A 14 12.79 1.57 -2.39
C ALA A 14 11.70 0.69 -1.79
N ILE A 15 10.46 1.19 -1.72
CA ILE A 15 9.32 0.40 -1.24
C ILE A 15 9.07 -0.79 -2.16
N ALA A 16 9.05 -0.59 -3.48
CA ALA A 16 8.84 -1.70 -4.42
C ALA A 16 9.93 -2.79 -4.29
N GLN A 17 11.19 -2.39 -4.09
CA GLN A 17 12.30 -3.31 -3.90
C GLN A 17 12.12 -4.12 -2.60
N ALA A 18 11.79 -3.47 -1.49
CA ALA A 18 11.57 -4.13 -0.21
C ALA A 18 10.44 -5.17 -0.28
N ILE A 19 9.36 -4.87 -1.02
CA ILE A 19 8.25 -5.79 -1.23
C ILE A 19 8.72 -7.04 -1.99
N ILE A 20 9.49 -6.88 -3.06
CA ILE A 20 10.02 -8.00 -3.85
C ILE A 20 10.97 -8.87 -3.01
N GLU A 21 11.84 -8.26 -2.20
CA GLU A 21 12.80 -8.98 -1.34
C GLU A 21 12.12 -9.77 -0.23
N GLN A 22 11.08 -9.21 0.38
CA GLN A 22 10.41 -9.83 1.52
C GLN A 22 9.41 -10.92 1.12
N TYR A 23 8.66 -10.71 0.04
CA TYR A 23 7.61 -11.65 -0.39
C TYR A 23 8.07 -12.61 -1.49
N GLN A 24 9.17 -12.30 -2.20
CA GLN A 24 9.76 -13.14 -3.24
C GLN A 24 8.73 -13.76 -4.20
N PRO A 25 7.84 -12.94 -4.81
CA PRO A 25 6.76 -13.46 -5.63
C PRO A 25 7.32 -14.16 -6.86
N ALA A 26 6.83 -15.37 -7.14
CA ALA A 26 7.16 -16.13 -8.34
C ALA A 26 6.13 -15.87 -9.46
N SER A 27 4.95 -15.38 -9.11
CA SER A 27 3.85 -15.12 -10.04
C SER A 27 3.21 -13.74 -9.83
N ALA A 28 2.38 -13.32 -10.80
CA ALA A 28 1.57 -12.12 -10.66
C ALA A 28 0.49 -12.27 -9.57
N GLU A 29 0.05 -13.49 -9.27
CA GLU A 29 -0.90 -13.80 -8.22
C GLU A 29 -0.24 -13.64 -6.84
N ASP A 30 0.99 -14.15 -6.67
CA ASP A 30 1.78 -13.98 -5.45
C ASP A 30 2.02 -12.49 -5.15
N MET A 31 2.27 -11.69 -6.20
CA MET A 31 2.40 -10.24 -6.05
C MET A 31 1.07 -9.59 -5.64
N GLN A 32 -0.07 -10.06 -6.16
CA GLN A 32 -1.37 -9.54 -5.72
C GLN A 32 -1.65 -9.88 -4.26
N ASP A 33 -1.29 -11.08 -3.82
CA ASP A 33 -1.46 -11.49 -2.42
C ASP A 33 -0.54 -10.72 -1.49
N ALA A 34 0.72 -10.49 -1.87
CA ALA A 34 1.63 -9.62 -1.11
C ALA A 34 1.09 -8.18 -0.98
N LEU A 35 0.51 -7.63 -2.06
CA LEU A 35 -0.12 -6.31 -2.01
C LEU A 35 -1.36 -6.30 -1.10
N ARG A 36 -2.19 -7.36 -1.12
CA ARG A 36 -3.35 -7.49 -0.22
C ARG A 36 -2.91 -7.58 1.24
N ASP A 37 -1.85 -8.33 1.53
CA ASP A 37 -1.33 -8.49 2.88
C ASP A 37 -0.77 -7.17 3.45
N ILE A 38 -0.10 -6.36 2.62
CA ILE A 38 0.43 -5.04 3.02
C ILE A 38 -0.69 -4.01 3.18
N PHE A 39 -1.59 -3.92 2.19
CA PHE A 39 -2.58 -2.84 2.12
C PHE A 39 -3.90 -3.18 2.82
N GLY A 40 -4.22 -4.46 3.06
CA GLY A 40 -5.42 -4.89 3.77
C GLY A 40 -5.51 -4.27 5.17
N PRO A 41 -4.51 -4.48 6.05
CA PRO A 41 -4.47 -3.87 7.37
C PRO A 41 -4.43 -2.33 7.32
N MET A 42 -3.80 -1.75 6.30
CA MET A 42 -3.77 -0.29 6.12
C MET A 42 -5.18 0.25 5.81
N PHE A 43 -5.92 -0.38 4.90
CA PHE A 43 -7.29 0.00 4.61
C PHE A 43 -8.22 -0.25 5.80
N GLU A 44 -8.06 -1.37 6.51
CA GLU A 44 -8.80 -1.63 7.76
C GLU A 44 -8.54 -0.54 8.81
N ALA A 45 -7.29 -0.15 9.01
CA ALA A 45 -6.93 0.92 9.94
C ALA A 45 -7.51 2.28 9.53
N MET A 46 -7.52 2.59 8.23
CA MET A 46 -8.15 3.81 7.70
C MET A 46 -9.66 3.79 7.90
N LEU A 47 -10.33 2.69 7.55
CA LEU A 47 -11.77 2.51 7.73
C LEU A 47 -12.16 2.52 9.22
N GLN A 48 -11.34 1.92 10.10
CA GLN A 48 -11.54 1.96 11.54
C GLN A 48 -11.31 3.36 12.10
N GLY A 49 -10.32 4.10 11.58
CA GLY A 49 -10.10 5.51 11.91
C GLY A 49 -11.29 6.38 11.51
N GLU A 50 -11.86 6.14 10.33
CA GLU A 50 -13.10 6.80 9.88
C GLU A 50 -14.28 6.43 10.78
N MET A 51 -14.47 5.15 11.12
CA MET A 51 -15.54 4.72 12.04
C MET A 51 -15.37 5.31 13.45
N ASN A 52 -14.15 5.33 14.01
CA ASN A 52 -13.86 5.94 15.30
C ASN A 52 -14.09 7.45 15.26
N SER A 53 -13.76 8.11 14.16
CA SER A 53 -14.06 9.53 13.93
C SER A 53 -15.56 9.79 13.76
N HIS A 54 -16.34 8.81 13.26
CA HIS A 54 -17.79 8.90 13.08
C HIS A 54 -18.59 8.54 14.35
N LEU A 55 -17.97 7.85 15.31
CA LEU A 55 -18.59 7.49 16.60
C LEU A 55 -18.43 8.56 17.69
N GLY A 56 -17.71 9.65 17.43
CA GLY A 56 -17.71 10.84 18.28
C GLY A 56 -17.15 10.66 19.70
N TYR A 57 -16.55 9.52 20.04
CA TYR A 57 -15.83 9.37 21.31
C TYR A 57 -14.42 9.90 21.17
N ASN A 58 -14.32 11.23 21.03
CA ASN A 58 -13.20 11.93 21.64
C ASN A 58 -13.46 11.90 23.14
N THR A 59 -12.63 11.15 23.86
CA THR A 59 -12.34 11.43 25.28
C THR A 59 -11.17 12.38 25.36
#